data_AF-A0A450WTF7-F1
#
_entry.id   AF-A0A450WTF7-F1
#
_cell.length_a   1.000
_cell.length_b   1.000
_cell.length_c   1.000
_cell.angle_alpha   90.00
_cell.angle_beta   90.00
_cell.angle_gamma   90.00
#
_symmetry.space_group_name_H-M   'P 1'
#
loop_
_entity.id
_entity.type
_entity.pdbx_description
1 polymer ?
#
loop_
_entity_poly.entity_id
_entity_poly.type
_entity_poly.pdbx_seq_one_letter_code
_entity_poly.pdbx_strand_id
1 'polypeptide(L)'
;MVTAIIALLLGGLLIPLGTRLENERIKDTEKRLMDIADALMGFAITGANPRLPCPDIDGDGLEDPASEATASCLQTEGELPWASLGLTGTDAWGRPFRYAPDDAYASPEGIPTTPDTGTGFMVQDLAGTPLTDWTSASSSEPPPNGPAAIVFSCAQDGIPNMENDNDSTVNTDANCTNSGTSDGLYTANTRREGSFDDILVWLSRNTLLNRLVAAGVWP
;
A
#
# COMPACT_ATOMS: atom_id res chain seq x y z
N MET A 1 -14.22 41.14 -34.33
CA MET A 1 -12.87 40.56 -34.19
C MET A 1 -12.41 40.44 -32.75
N VAL A 2 -12.76 41.37 -31.85
CA VAL A 2 -12.39 41.28 -30.41
C VAL A 2 -13.00 40.06 -29.69
N THR A 3 -14.24 39.69 -30.03
CA THR A 3 -14.92 38.51 -29.49
C THR A 3 -14.22 37.20 -29.84
N ALA A 4 -13.62 37.10 -31.03
CA ALA A 4 -12.86 35.93 -31.45
C ALA A 4 -11.53 35.77 -30.67
N ILE A 5 -10.88 36.90 -30.32
CA ILE A 5 -9.65 36.90 -29.51
C ILE A 5 -9.97 36.55 -28.05
N ILE A 6 -11.06 37.09 -27.48
CA ILE A 6 -11.50 36.76 -26.13
C ILE A 6 -11.92 35.29 -26.03
N ALA A 7 -12.65 34.76 -27.01
CA ALA A 7 -13.01 33.34 -27.07
C ALA A 7 -11.79 32.42 -27.21
N LEU A 8 -10.77 32.82 -27.99
CA LEU A 8 -9.53 32.05 -28.15
C LEU A 8 -8.68 32.08 -26.86
N LEU A 9 -8.59 33.23 -26.18
CA LEU A 9 -7.86 33.38 -24.92
C LEU A 9 -8.53 32.63 -23.77
N LEU A 10 -9.87 32.60 -23.71
CA LEU A 10 -10.62 31.82 -22.72
C LEU A 10 -10.59 30.31 -23.04
N GLY A 11 -10.62 29.92 -24.31
CA GLY A 11 -10.54 28.52 -24.73
C GLY A 11 -9.15 27.89 -24.53
N GLY A 12 -8.07 28.66 -24.67
CA GLY A 12 -6.70 28.18 -24.49
C GLY A 12 -6.25 28.01 -23.03
N LEU A 13 -6.93 28.64 -22.06
CA LEU A 13 -6.51 28.67 -20.65
C LEU A 13 -7.18 27.60 -19.77
N LEU A 14 -8.26 26.97 -20.22
CA LEU A 14 -9.01 25.99 -19.42
C LEU A 14 -8.38 24.59 -19.40
N ILE A 15 -7.68 24.20 -20.48
CA ILE A 15 -6.98 22.91 -20.59
C ILE A 15 -5.86 22.72 -19.55
N PRO A 16 -4.96 23.70 -19.29
CA PRO A 16 -3.86 23.51 -18.34
C PRO A 16 -4.27 23.45 -16.87
N LEU A 17 -5.53 23.73 -16.51
CA LEU A 17 -5.96 23.71 -15.10
C LEU A 17 -6.25 22.28 -14.61
N GLY A 18 -6.91 21.46 -15.44
CA GLY A 18 -7.24 20.08 -15.09
C GLY A 18 -5.99 19.22 -14.84
N THR A 19 -5.00 19.35 -15.71
CA THR A 19 -3.72 18.62 -15.55
C THR A 19 -2.91 19.09 -14.35
N ARG A 20 -3.04 20.37 -13.93
CA ARG A 20 -2.39 20.88 -12.71
C ARG A 20 -3.05 20.31 -11.46
N LEU A 21 -4.37 20.33 -11.40
CA LEU A 21 -5.12 19.77 -10.27
C LEU A 21 -4.85 18.26 -10.14
N GLU A 22 -4.79 17.56 -11.26
CA GLU A 22 -4.50 16.12 -11.26
C GLU A 22 -3.08 15.82 -10.77
N ASN A 23 -2.08 16.57 -11.22
CA ASN A 23 -0.71 16.45 -10.70
C ASN A 23 -0.60 16.80 -9.20
N GLU A 24 -1.44 17.71 -8.71
CA GLU A 24 -1.52 18.03 -7.29
C GLU A 24 -2.11 16.85 -6.49
N ARG A 25 -3.18 16.22 -6.97
CA ARG A 25 -3.77 15.03 -6.35
C ARG A 25 -2.80 13.85 -6.27
N ILE A 26 -2.04 13.61 -7.34
CA ILE A 26 -0.99 12.57 -7.37
C ILE A 26 0.03 12.86 -6.27
N LYS A 27 0.58 14.07 -6.21
CA LYS A 27 1.58 14.46 -5.20
C LYS A 27 1.04 14.39 -3.78
N ASP A 28 -0.21 14.79 -3.56
CA ASP A 28 -0.85 14.70 -2.24
C ASP A 28 -1.01 13.22 -1.84
N THR A 29 -1.36 12.35 -2.77
CA THR A 29 -1.50 10.91 -2.53
C THR A 29 -0.14 10.25 -2.27
N GLU A 30 0.90 10.55 -3.05
CA GLU A 30 2.27 10.10 -2.81
C GLU A 30 2.76 10.53 -1.41
N LYS A 31 2.46 11.77 -1.01
CA LYS A 31 2.79 12.28 0.32
C LYS A 31 2.05 11.49 1.41
N ARG A 32 0.75 11.25 1.25
CA ARG A 32 -0.05 10.46 2.21
C ARG A 32 0.49 9.04 2.34
N LEU A 33 0.88 8.39 1.23
CA LEU A 33 1.49 7.06 1.26
C LEU A 33 2.81 7.03 2.05
N MET A 34 3.62 8.09 1.95
CA MET A 34 4.82 8.23 2.79
C MET A 34 4.46 8.45 4.27
N ASP A 35 3.49 9.31 4.56
CA ASP A 35 3.01 9.55 5.94
C ASP A 35 2.42 8.25 6.54
N ILE A 36 1.75 7.41 5.73
CA ILE A 36 1.27 6.08 6.11
C ILE A 36 2.43 5.14 6.43
N ALA A 37 3.45 5.07 5.57
CA ALA A 37 4.62 4.23 5.82
C ALA A 37 5.33 4.60 7.14
N ASP A 38 5.43 5.91 7.43
CA ASP A 38 5.98 6.40 8.70
C ASP A 38 5.09 6.05 9.90
N ALA A 39 3.77 6.15 9.78
CA ALA A 39 2.84 5.77 10.84
C ALA A 39 2.86 4.25 11.12
N LEU A 40 2.96 3.42 10.08
CA LEU A 40 3.11 1.96 10.22
C LEU A 40 4.38 1.61 11.00
N MET A 41 5.51 2.28 10.71
CA MET A 41 6.74 2.12 11.50
C MET A 41 6.56 2.61 12.94
N GLY A 42 5.87 3.74 13.15
CA GLY A 42 5.57 4.27 14.48
C GLY A 42 4.69 3.33 15.32
N PHE A 43 3.68 2.72 14.70
CA PHE A 43 2.83 1.72 15.33
C PHE A 43 3.67 0.52 15.79
N ALA A 44 4.55 0.02 14.93
CA ALA A 44 5.44 -1.09 15.25
C ALA A 44 6.43 -0.80 16.38
N ILE A 45 6.81 0.47 16.58
CA ILE A 45 7.71 0.86 17.68
C ILE A 45 6.97 1.00 19.01
N THR A 46 5.71 1.44 18.98
CA THR A 46 4.97 1.84 20.19
C THR A 46 4.19 0.71 20.87
N GLY A 47 3.95 -0.40 20.15
CA GLY A 47 3.28 -1.57 20.68
C GLY A 47 4.05 -2.27 21.80
N ALA A 48 3.34 -3.02 22.64
CA ALA A 48 3.95 -3.87 23.67
C ALA A 48 4.84 -4.97 23.05
N ASN A 49 4.41 -5.48 21.89
CA ASN A 49 5.21 -6.33 21.00
C ASN A 49 5.36 -5.60 19.66
N PRO A 50 6.57 -5.58 19.06
CA PRO A 50 6.78 -4.86 17.81
C PRO A 50 6.07 -5.57 16.67
N ARG A 51 5.04 -4.96 16.09
CA ARG A 51 4.27 -5.50 14.96
C ARG A 51 3.62 -4.41 14.12
N LEU A 52 3.25 -4.73 12.89
CA LEU A 52 2.37 -3.94 12.07
C LEU A 52 0.89 -4.18 12.46
N PRO A 53 -0.01 -3.20 12.22
CA PRO A 53 -1.43 -3.39 12.47
C PRO A 53 -2.04 -4.40 11.50
N CYS A 54 -3.14 -5.03 11.88
CA CYS A 54 -3.95 -5.80 10.92
C CYS A 54 -4.74 -4.87 9.99
N PRO A 55 -5.04 -5.29 8.75
CA PRO A 55 -5.93 -4.53 7.87
C PRO A 55 -7.31 -4.30 8.49
N ASP A 56 -7.98 -3.23 8.05
CA ASP A 56 -9.39 -2.98 8.28
C ASP A 56 -10.20 -3.71 7.19
N ILE A 57 -11.16 -4.54 7.58
CA ILE A 57 -12.02 -5.30 6.66
C ILE A 57 -13.50 -4.96 6.80
N ASP A 58 -13.88 -4.09 7.75
CA ASP A 58 -15.27 -3.71 7.98
C ASP A 58 -15.56 -2.20 7.74
N GLY A 59 -14.51 -1.41 7.51
CA GLY A 59 -14.54 -0.02 7.10
C GLY A 59 -14.71 0.97 8.25
N ASP A 60 -14.52 0.54 9.50
CA ASP A 60 -14.61 1.42 10.68
C ASP A 60 -13.31 2.20 10.98
N GLY A 61 -12.22 1.88 10.28
CA GLY A 61 -10.89 2.46 10.39
C GLY A 61 -10.00 1.81 11.45
N LEU A 62 -10.48 0.79 12.17
CA LEU A 62 -9.73 0.06 13.18
C LEU A 62 -9.04 -1.16 12.57
N GLU A 63 -8.08 -1.74 13.31
CA GLU A 63 -7.43 -2.97 12.86
C GLU A 63 -8.28 -4.20 13.22
N ASP A 64 -8.29 -5.21 12.34
CA ASP A 64 -9.09 -6.43 12.53
C ASP A 64 -8.25 -7.71 12.78
N PRO A 65 -7.88 -7.99 14.04
CA PRO A 65 -7.20 -9.24 14.42
C PRO A 65 -8.17 -10.43 14.48
N ALA A 66 -7.71 -11.64 14.12
CA ALA A 66 -8.55 -12.85 14.10
C ALA A 66 -9.11 -13.28 15.47
N SER A 67 -8.31 -13.07 16.52
CA SER A 67 -8.74 -12.98 17.92
C SER A 67 -7.56 -12.50 18.77
N GLU A 68 -7.78 -12.12 20.04
CA GLU A 68 -6.65 -11.88 20.96
C GLU A 68 -5.80 -13.15 21.23
N ALA A 69 -6.31 -14.35 20.90
CA ALA A 69 -5.69 -15.64 21.20
C ALA A 69 -5.08 -16.36 19.98
N THR A 70 -5.46 -15.99 18.76
CA THR A 70 -4.90 -16.53 17.51
C THR A 70 -4.07 -15.44 16.86
N ALA A 71 -2.77 -15.71 16.76
CA ALA A 71 -1.73 -14.80 16.31
C ALA A 71 -1.79 -14.51 14.79
N SER A 72 -2.91 -14.02 14.27
CA SER A 72 -3.07 -13.65 12.86
C SER A 72 -4.12 -12.57 12.65
N CYS A 73 -4.04 -11.87 11.53
CA CYS A 73 -5.12 -10.98 11.06
C CYS A 73 -6.32 -11.79 10.56
N LEU A 74 -7.52 -11.18 10.56
CA LEU A 74 -8.70 -11.83 9.95
C LEU A 74 -8.51 -12.05 8.45
N GLN A 75 -7.91 -11.06 7.78
CA GLN A 75 -7.45 -11.15 6.39
C GLN A 75 -6.08 -10.49 6.25
N THR A 76 -5.32 -10.93 5.25
CA THR A 76 -3.95 -10.48 4.97
C THR A 76 -3.89 -9.31 3.99
N GLU A 77 -5.04 -8.82 3.54
CA GLU A 77 -5.19 -7.60 2.76
C GLU A 77 -6.57 -6.98 3.06
N GLY A 78 -6.63 -5.66 3.16
CA GLY A 78 -7.86 -4.91 3.41
C GLY A 78 -7.66 -3.40 3.20
N GLU A 79 -8.57 -2.61 3.76
CA GLU A 79 -8.37 -1.17 3.89
C GLU A 79 -7.28 -0.87 4.93
N LEU A 80 -6.64 0.30 4.79
CA LEU A 80 -5.72 0.80 5.80
C LEU A 80 -6.49 1.06 7.11
N PRO A 81 -6.02 0.58 8.28
CA PRO A 81 -6.61 0.88 9.58
C PRO A 81 -6.28 2.33 10.01
N TRP A 82 -6.84 3.29 9.28
CA TRP A 82 -6.48 4.70 9.32
C TRP A 82 -6.81 5.36 10.66
N ALA A 83 -7.89 4.94 11.33
CA ALA A 83 -8.26 5.46 12.64
C ALA A 83 -7.30 4.94 13.71
N SER A 84 -6.90 3.66 13.66
CA SER A 84 -5.85 3.10 14.52
C SER A 84 -4.50 3.82 14.35
N LEU A 85 -4.18 4.24 13.11
CA LEU A 85 -2.94 4.96 12.79
C LEU A 85 -3.02 6.48 13.01
N GLY A 86 -4.21 7.03 13.28
CA GLY A 86 -4.41 8.47 13.43
C GLY A 86 -4.21 9.27 12.14
N LEU A 87 -4.56 8.67 10.99
CA LEU A 87 -4.40 9.23 9.64
C LEU A 87 -5.75 9.49 8.96
N THR A 88 -5.72 10.14 7.80
CA THR A 88 -6.88 10.18 6.90
C THR A 88 -6.94 8.88 6.08
N GLY A 89 -8.11 8.22 6.06
CA GLY A 89 -8.27 6.94 5.36
C GLY A 89 -8.34 7.00 3.84
N THR A 90 -8.39 8.20 3.24
CA THR A 90 -8.58 8.34 1.79
C THR A 90 -7.47 9.09 1.08
N ASP A 91 -7.29 8.76 -0.19
CA ASP A 91 -6.45 9.49 -1.14
C ASP A 91 -7.09 10.82 -1.59
N ALA A 92 -6.45 11.50 -2.54
CA ALA A 92 -6.90 12.79 -3.05
C ALA A 92 -8.14 12.74 -3.96
N TRP A 93 -8.59 11.54 -4.37
CA TRP A 93 -9.84 11.31 -5.10
C TRP A 93 -10.96 10.79 -4.17
N GLY A 94 -10.66 10.55 -2.89
CA GLY A 94 -11.61 10.07 -1.90
C GLY A 94 -11.76 8.55 -1.90
N ARG A 95 -10.78 7.81 -2.43
CA ARG A 95 -10.73 6.33 -2.37
C ARG A 95 -9.98 5.86 -1.13
N PRO A 96 -10.34 4.72 -0.54
CA PRO A 96 -9.56 4.15 0.56
C PRO A 96 -8.16 3.76 0.08
N PHE A 97 -7.21 3.70 1.02
CA PHE A 97 -5.92 3.06 0.78
C PHE A 97 -6.04 1.56 1.03
N ARG A 98 -5.44 0.76 0.16
CA ARG A 98 -5.29 -0.68 0.36
C ARG A 98 -3.99 -1.01 1.05
N TYR A 99 -4.06 -1.99 1.93
CA TYR A 99 -3.00 -2.34 2.85
C TYR A 99 -2.90 -3.85 3.01
N ALA A 100 -1.67 -4.37 2.87
CA ALA A 100 -1.34 -5.76 3.12
C ALA A 100 -0.06 -5.83 3.96
N PRO A 101 -0.12 -6.20 5.25
CA PRO A 101 1.07 -6.59 5.98
C PRO A 101 1.45 -8.03 5.66
N ASP A 102 2.75 -8.30 5.73
CA ASP A 102 3.20 -9.69 5.75
C ASP A 102 2.91 -10.27 7.16
N ASP A 103 2.39 -11.50 7.21
CA ASP A 103 1.92 -12.14 8.44
C ASP A 103 3.00 -12.19 9.53
N ALA A 104 4.26 -12.36 9.14
CA ALA A 104 5.37 -12.39 10.09
C ALA A 104 5.62 -11.04 10.77
N TYR A 105 5.12 -9.95 10.17
CA TYR A 105 5.24 -8.59 10.69
C TYR A 105 3.97 -8.12 11.38
N ALA A 106 2.79 -8.69 11.10
CA ALA A 106 1.53 -8.33 11.76
C ALA A 106 1.18 -9.20 12.99
N SER A 107 1.97 -10.24 13.28
CA SER A 107 1.72 -11.13 14.42
C SER A 107 1.55 -10.37 15.75
N PRO A 108 0.47 -10.63 16.52
CA PRO A 108 0.29 -10.13 17.89
C PRO A 108 1.42 -10.49 18.85
N GLU A 109 2.14 -11.59 18.59
CA GLU A 109 3.32 -12.01 19.38
C GLU A 109 4.55 -11.13 19.11
N GLY A 110 4.49 -10.30 18.07
CA GLY A 110 5.58 -9.45 17.59
C GLY A 110 6.45 -10.11 16.53
N ILE A 111 7.31 -9.29 15.94
CA ILE A 111 8.25 -9.71 14.91
C ILE A 111 9.30 -10.65 15.54
N PRO A 112 9.47 -11.88 15.01
CA PRO A 112 10.41 -12.84 15.57
C PRO A 112 11.85 -12.34 15.46
N THR A 113 12.69 -12.71 16.44
CA THR A 113 14.10 -12.25 16.52
C THR A 113 14.97 -12.80 15.41
N THR A 114 14.64 -14.00 14.91
CA THR A 114 15.00 -14.43 13.57
C THR A 114 13.85 -14.01 12.66
N PRO A 115 13.96 -12.87 11.95
CA PRO A 115 12.84 -12.39 11.16
C PRO A 115 12.50 -13.43 10.10
N ASP A 116 11.20 -13.73 9.96
CA ASP A 116 10.77 -14.59 8.86
C ASP A 116 11.07 -13.88 7.54
N THR A 117 11.57 -14.68 6.63
CA THR A 117 11.98 -14.28 5.30
C THR A 117 11.30 -15.16 4.23
N GLY A 118 10.63 -16.25 4.63
CA GLY A 118 10.02 -17.23 3.74
C GLY A 118 8.73 -16.78 3.08
N THR A 119 8.04 -15.81 3.69
CA THR A 119 6.94 -15.05 3.09
C THR A 119 7.51 -13.73 2.59
N GLY A 120 7.10 -13.33 1.39
CA GLY A 120 7.61 -12.11 0.82
C GLY A 120 6.73 -11.69 -0.33
N PHE A 121 6.01 -10.59 -0.13
CA PHE A 121 5.34 -9.93 -1.23
C PHE A 121 6.31 -9.70 -2.39
N MET A 122 5.83 -9.99 -3.59
CA MET A 122 6.59 -9.81 -4.81
C MET A 122 6.09 -8.55 -5.49
N VAL A 123 7.01 -7.69 -5.88
CA VAL A 123 6.67 -6.47 -6.63
C VAL A 123 7.35 -6.53 -7.98
N GLN A 124 6.61 -6.26 -9.05
CA GLN A 124 7.12 -6.10 -10.41
C GLN A 124 6.72 -4.75 -11.00
N ASP A 125 7.40 -4.37 -12.08
CA ASP A 125 6.94 -3.30 -12.95
C ASP A 125 5.87 -3.79 -13.95
N LEU A 126 5.39 -2.88 -14.80
CA LEU A 126 4.35 -3.19 -15.82
C LEU A 126 4.83 -4.15 -16.90
N ALA A 127 6.15 -4.34 -17.05
CA ALA A 127 6.73 -5.27 -18.01
C ALA A 127 6.94 -6.67 -17.40
N GLY A 128 6.59 -6.85 -16.12
CA GLY A 128 6.84 -8.07 -15.37
C GLY A 128 8.28 -8.19 -14.88
N THR A 129 9.04 -7.09 -14.84
CA THR A 129 10.40 -7.09 -14.31
C THR A 129 10.34 -7.07 -12.78
N PRO A 130 10.97 -8.04 -12.08
CA PRO A 130 11.03 -8.03 -10.63
C PRO A 130 11.68 -6.75 -10.09
N LEU A 131 10.99 -6.06 -9.19
CA LEU A 131 11.49 -4.92 -8.42
C LEU A 131 11.94 -5.33 -7.02
N THR A 132 11.44 -6.47 -6.53
CA THR A 132 11.89 -7.14 -5.30
C THR A 132 12.56 -8.49 -5.63
N ASP A 133 13.12 -9.13 -4.62
CA ASP A 133 13.79 -10.41 -4.75
C ASP A 133 12.78 -11.57 -4.79
N TRP A 134 12.77 -12.31 -5.89
CA TRP A 134 11.85 -13.43 -6.14
C TRP A 134 12.56 -14.79 -6.04
N THR A 135 13.77 -14.82 -5.49
CA THR A 135 14.49 -16.08 -5.28
C THR A 135 13.66 -17.02 -4.41
N SER A 136 13.47 -18.25 -4.88
CA SER A 136 12.71 -19.23 -4.12
C SER A 136 13.44 -19.56 -2.83
N ALA A 137 12.73 -19.48 -1.70
CA ALA A 137 13.25 -19.95 -0.43
C ALA A 137 13.71 -21.41 -0.57
N SER A 138 14.98 -21.67 -0.26
CA SER A 138 15.52 -23.02 -0.23
C SER A 138 16.24 -23.25 1.09
N SER A 139 16.47 -24.50 1.48
CA SER A 139 17.23 -24.80 2.70
C SER A 139 18.69 -24.33 2.66
N SER A 140 19.18 -23.94 1.47
CA SER A 140 20.55 -23.50 1.22
C SER A 140 20.69 -22.01 0.87
N GLU A 141 19.60 -21.32 0.57
CA GLU A 141 19.60 -19.90 0.18
C GLU A 141 18.79 -19.10 1.20
N PRO A 142 19.20 -17.85 1.50
CA PRO A 142 18.37 -16.97 2.31
C PRO A 142 17.01 -16.82 1.63
N PRO A 143 15.91 -16.80 2.40
CA PRO A 143 14.60 -16.64 1.82
C PRO A 143 14.40 -15.23 1.20
N PRO A 144 13.44 -15.06 0.27
CA PRO A 144 13.33 -13.86 -0.55
C PRO A 144 13.24 -12.58 0.29
N ASN A 145 13.87 -11.52 -0.23
CA ASN A 145 13.81 -10.19 0.38
C ASN A 145 12.56 -9.40 -0.04
N GLY A 146 11.40 -9.91 0.38
CA GLY A 146 10.12 -9.25 0.23
C GLY A 146 9.92 -8.04 1.18
N PRO A 147 9.03 -7.11 0.83
CA PRO A 147 8.56 -6.06 1.72
C PRO A 147 7.87 -6.61 2.98
N ALA A 148 7.90 -5.84 4.07
CA ALA A 148 7.14 -6.13 5.29
C ALA A 148 5.66 -5.74 5.18
N ALA A 149 5.34 -4.80 4.29
CA ALA A 149 3.97 -4.43 3.94
C ALA A 149 3.91 -3.76 2.57
N ILE A 150 2.73 -3.83 1.96
CA ILE A 150 2.32 -3.09 0.78
C ILE A 150 1.23 -2.09 1.16
N VAL A 151 1.31 -0.88 0.60
CA VAL A 151 0.25 0.13 0.68
C VAL A 151 0.05 0.73 -0.70
N PHE A 152 -1.18 0.81 -1.19
CA PHE A 152 -1.46 1.45 -2.47
C PHE A 152 -2.78 2.22 -2.49
N SER A 153 -2.90 3.15 -3.43
CA SER A 153 -4.13 3.83 -3.82
C SER A 153 -4.45 3.42 -5.26
N CYS A 154 -5.73 3.13 -5.54
CA CYS A 154 -6.22 2.91 -6.91
C CYS A 154 -6.54 4.22 -7.66
N ALA A 155 -5.97 5.33 -7.17
CA ALA A 155 -6.00 6.65 -7.76
C ALA A 155 -7.37 7.09 -8.34
N GLN A 156 -7.38 7.51 -9.61
CA GLN A 156 -8.51 8.22 -10.20
C GLN A 156 -9.62 7.26 -10.63
N ASP A 157 -9.26 6.11 -11.22
CA ASP A 157 -10.24 5.14 -11.69
C ASP A 157 -10.89 4.37 -10.52
N GLY A 158 -10.19 4.27 -9.38
CA GLY A 158 -10.64 3.57 -8.19
C GLY A 158 -10.69 2.05 -8.36
N ILE A 159 -9.98 1.49 -9.34
CA ILE A 159 -9.97 0.06 -9.66
C ILE A 159 -8.53 -0.43 -9.51
N PRO A 160 -8.26 -1.47 -8.71
CA PRO A 160 -6.92 -2.05 -8.65
C PRO A 160 -6.48 -2.50 -10.05
N ASN A 161 -5.31 -2.06 -10.49
CA ASN A 161 -4.80 -2.33 -11.84
C ASN A 161 -3.72 -3.42 -11.82
N MET A 162 -3.70 -4.28 -12.86
CA MET A 162 -2.66 -5.31 -13.05
C MET A 162 -2.58 -6.24 -11.83
N GLU A 163 -1.37 -6.55 -11.33
CA GLU A 163 -1.22 -7.38 -10.13
C GLU A 163 -1.60 -6.65 -8.83
N ASN A 164 -2.16 -5.45 -8.87
CA ASN A 164 -2.80 -4.91 -7.66
C ASN A 164 -4.23 -5.45 -7.52
N ASP A 165 -4.78 -6.08 -8.57
CA ASP A 165 -5.99 -6.90 -8.59
C ASP A 165 -5.60 -8.39 -8.44
N ASN A 166 -4.94 -8.73 -7.34
CA ASN A 166 -4.22 -9.99 -7.15
C ASN A 166 -5.06 -11.11 -6.52
N ASP A 167 -6.38 -11.00 -6.56
CA ASP A 167 -7.27 -11.90 -5.83
C ASP A 167 -7.98 -12.95 -6.71
N SER A 168 -7.60 -12.99 -8.00
CA SER A 168 -8.21 -13.83 -9.05
C SER A 168 -9.71 -13.57 -9.29
N THR A 169 -10.27 -12.49 -8.74
CA THR A 169 -11.62 -12.02 -9.00
C THR A 169 -11.55 -10.73 -9.82
N VAL A 170 -12.51 -10.52 -10.73
CA VAL A 170 -12.49 -9.31 -11.55
C VAL A 170 -13.15 -8.18 -10.76
N ASN A 171 -12.33 -7.25 -10.27
CA ASN A 171 -12.81 -6.04 -9.60
C ASN A 171 -13.10 -4.95 -10.65
N THR A 172 -14.37 -4.56 -10.78
CA THR A 172 -14.81 -3.58 -11.81
C THR A 172 -15.51 -2.37 -11.21
N ASP A 173 -15.82 -2.45 -9.92
CA ASP A 173 -16.30 -1.35 -9.12
C ASP A 173 -15.16 -0.43 -8.73
N ALA A 174 -15.41 0.87 -8.87
CA ALA A 174 -14.47 1.92 -8.56
C ALA A 174 -14.45 2.20 -7.05
N ASN A 175 -14.22 1.21 -6.21
CA ASN A 175 -14.15 1.32 -4.73
C ASN A 175 -12.78 0.94 -4.16
N CYS A 176 -11.83 0.55 -5.01
CA CYS A 176 -10.49 0.13 -4.63
C CYS A 176 -10.53 -1.03 -3.62
N THR A 177 -11.22 -2.12 -3.94
CA THR A 177 -11.29 -3.30 -3.08
C THR A 177 -10.90 -4.57 -3.83
N ASN A 178 -10.19 -5.47 -3.15
CA ASN A 178 -10.03 -6.88 -3.52
C ASN A 178 -10.82 -7.72 -2.50
N SER A 179 -11.78 -8.51 -2.98
CA SER A 179 -12.70 -9.31 -2.17
C SER A 179 -12.27 -10.78 -2.03
N GLY A 180 -11.37 -11.23 -2.90
CA GLY A 180 -10.78 -12.55 -2.87
C GLY A 180 -9.55 -12.66 -1.97
N THR A 181 -8.76 -13.70 -2.20
CA THR A 181 -7.49 -13.93 -1.48
C THR A 181 -6.33 -13.49 -2.35
N SER A 182 -5.56 -12.52 -1.87
CA SER A 182 -4.34 -12.05 -2.52
C SER A 182 -3.35 -13.19 -2.79
N ASP A 183 -2.76 -13.20 -3.97
CA ASP A 183 -1.65 -14.10 -4.32
C ASP A 183 -0.26 -13.56 -3.89
N GLY A 184 -0.21 -12.34 -3.32
CA GLY A 184 0.99 -11.69 -2.82
C GLY A 184 1.89 -11.05 -3.89
N LEU A 185 1.48 -11.05 -5.16
CA LEU A 185 2.13 -10.31 -6.23
C LEU A 185 1.49 -8.91 -6.36
N TYR A 186 2.32 -7.90 -6.68
CA TYR A 186 1.90 -6.50 -6.79
C TYR A 186 2.64 -5.80 -7.94
N THR A 187 2.01 -4.77 -8.50
CA THR A 187 2.58 -3.94 -9.56
C THR A 187 2.90 -2.54 -9.05
N ALA A 188 4.15 -2.12 -9.20
CA ALA A 188 4.56 -0.74 -8.97
C ALA A 188 5.18 -0.13 -10.22
N ASN A 189 4.65 1.01 -10.67
CA ASN A 189 5.20 1.73 -11.80
C ASN A 189 4.85 3.22 -11.76
N THR A 190 5.49 4.00 -12.64
CA THR A 190 5.00 5.34 -12.96
C THR A 190 3.65 5.24 -13.67
N ARG A 191 2.71 6.12 -13.30
CA ARG A 191 1.40 6.23 -13.95
C ARG A 191 1.50 6.23 -15.48
N ARG A 192 0.64 5.42 -16.11
CA ARG A 192 0.39 5.40 -17.54
C ARG A 192 -1.09 5.65 -17.79
N GLU A 193 -1.37 6.80 -18.40
CA GLU A 193 -2.73 7.24 -18.70
C GLU A 193 -3.50 6.16 -19.49
N GLY A 194 -4.65 5.76 -18.94
CA GLY A 194 -5.54 4.76 -19.55
C GLY A 194 -5.12 3.31 -19.40
N SER A 195 -4.05 2.99 -18.66
CA SER A 195 -3.64 1.60 -18.42
C SER A 195 -3.22 1.26 -16.99
N PHE A 196 -2.63 2.21 -16.26
CA PHE A 196 -2.14 2.00 -14.89
C PHE A 196 -2.06 3.34 -14.17
N ASP A 197 -2.93 3.60 -13.19
CA ASP A 197 -2.85 4.81 -12.37
C ASP A 197 -2.67 4.57 -10.88
N ASP A 198 -2.67 3.31 -10.43
CA ASP A 198 -2.32 2.94 -9.07
C ASP A 198 -0.98 3.54 -8.62
N ILE A 199 -0.96 4.01 -7.37
CA ILE A 199 0.23 4.53 -6.71
C ILE A 199 0.53 3.62 -5.53
N LEU A 200 1.61 2.84 -5.67
CA LEU A 200 2.02 1.83 -4.69
C LEU A 200 3.33 2.24 -4.01
N VAL A 201 3.37 2.08 -2.69
CA VAL A 201 4.60 2.06 -1.89
C VAL A 201 4.68 0.76 -1.11
N TRP A 202 5.90 0.35 -0.77
CA TRP A 202 6.10 -0.81 0.07
C TRP A 202 7.05 -0.48 1.22
N LEU A 203 6.78 -1.06 2.38
CA LEU A 203 7.63 -0.93 3.55
C LEU A 203 8.76 -1.95 3.44
N SER A 204 9.99 -1.46 3.26
CA SER A 204 11.16 -2.33 3.29
C SER A 204 11.31 -2.98 4.68
N ARG A 205 11.37 -4.31 4.71
CA ARG A 205 11.70 -5.09 5.91
C ARG A 205 12.96 -4.58 6.61
N ASN A 206 14.03 -4.35 5.86
CA ASN A 206 15.30 -3.88 6.42
C ASN A 206 15.17 -2.50 7.07
N THR A 207 14.33 -1.62 6.50
CA THR A 207 14.07 -0.30 7.08
C THR A 207 13.28 -0.44 8.36
N LEU A 208 12.19 -1.23 8.36
CA LEU A 208 11.39 -1.50 9.56
C LEU A 208 12.26 -2.05 10.70
N LEU A 209 13.00 -3.14 10.45
CA LEU A 209 13.87 -3.76 11.45
C LEU A 209 14.94 -2.77 11.96
N ASN A 210 15.56 -1.99 11.06
CA ASN A 210 16.52 -0.97 11.47
C ASN A 210 15.91 0.07 12.43
N ARG A 211 14.68 0.52 12.17
CA ARG A 211 13.98 1.46 13.05
C ARG A 211 13.64 0.85 14.40
N LEU A 212 13.23 -0.42 14.43
CA LEU A 212 12.94 -1.14 15.67
C LEU A 212 14.19 -1.32 16.54
N VAL A 213 15.32 -1.71 15.94
CA VAL A 213 16.62 -1.79 16.63
C VAL A 213 17.03 -0.41 17.16
N ALA A 214 16.93 0.63 16.33
CA ALA A 214 17.30 1.99 16.73
C ALA A 214 16.43 2.52 17.89
N ALA A 215 15.17 2.10 17.97
CA ALA A 215 14.26 2.43 19.08
C ALA A 215 14.46 1.54 20.32
N GLY A 216 15.27 0.48 20.23
CA GLY A 216 15.54 -0.43 21.34
C GLY A 216 14.39 -1.39 21.68
N VAL A 217 13.47 -1.61 20.74
CA VAL A 217 12.29 -2.47 20.91
C VAL A 217 12.42 -3.83 20.22
N TRP A 218 13.47 -4.03 19.42
CA TRP A 218 13.81 -5.30 18.79
C TRP A 218 15.33 -5.55 18.90
N PRO A 219 15.79 -6.80 19.13
CA PRO A 219 17.20 -7.10 19.45
C PRO A 219 18.25 -6.74 18.40
#